data_AF-A0A920W5G1-F1
#
_entry.id   AF-A0A920W5G1-F1
#
_cell.length_a   1.000
_cell.length_b   1.000
_cell.length_c   1.000
_cell.angle_alpha   90.00
_cell.angle_beta   90.00
_cell.angle_gamma   90.00
#
_symmetry.space_group_name_H-M   'P 1'
#
loop_
_entity.id
_entity.type
_entity.pdbx_description
1 polymer ?
#
loop_
_entity_poly.entity_id
_entity_poly.type
_entity_poly.pdbx_seq_one_letter_code
_entity_poly.pdbx_strand_id
1 'polypeptide(L)'
;MRRLGIGIAIALVGMAMPCESVAQLLSTSFSMVQVEAGQDIYQRRCAACHLDNLTGSFEAPELAGANFCRTWNQRPVEELLNLIETTMPPGERGVAGCSGLCESRRLHSPCQRR
;
A
#
# COMPACT_ATOMS: atom_id res chain seq x y z
N MET A 1 5.72 75.75 -17.89
CA MET A 1 6.66 74.67 -17.51
C MET A 1 6.55 74.52 -15.98
N ARG A 2 6.06 73.47 -15.34
CA ARG A 2 6.09 72.01 -15.55
C ARG A 2 4.84 71.37 -14.91
N ARG A 3 4.53 70.16 -15.38
CA ARG A 3 3.28 69.43 -15.26
C ARG A 3 2.94 68.92 -13.84
N LEU A 4 1.65 68.86 -13.56
CA LEU A 4 0.95 67.97 -12.61
C LEU A 4 1.63 66.58 -12.57
N GLY A 5 1.87 65.92 -11.43
CA GLY A 5 0.89 65.53 -10.43
C GLY A 5 0.28 64.18 -10.81
N ILE A 6 0.80 63.05 -10.30
CA ILE A 6 0.11 61.76 -10.13
C ILE A 6 0.82 61.05 -8.96
N GLY A 7 0.18 61.07 -7.78
CA GLY A 7 0.51 60.17 -6.68
C GLY A 7 -0.07 58.80 -6.99
N ILE A 8 0.78 57.78 -7.07
CA ILE A 8 0.36 56.40 -7.30
C ILE A 8 -0.16 55.85 -5.98
N ALA A 9 -1.48 55.86 -5.81
CA ALA A 9 -2.16 55.08 -4.79
C ALA A 9 -2.08 53.61 -5.20
N ILE A 10 -1.17 52.85 -4.59
CA ILE A 10 -1.12 51.39 -4.74
C ILE A 10 -2.26 50.84 -3.89
N ALA A 11 -3.32 50.42 -4.58
CA ALA A 11 -4.48 49.77 -4.01
C ALA A 11 -4.08 48.49 -3.28
N LEU A 12 -4.51 48.36 -2.02
CA LEU A 12 -4.51 47.13 -1.26
C LEU A 12 -5.42 46.12 -1.97
N VAL A 13 -4.83 45.22 -2.76
CA VAL A 13 -5.52 44.04 -3.28
C VAL A 13 -5.71 43.10 -2.08
N GLY A 14 -6.93 43.09 -1.53
CA GLY A 14 -7.38 42.03 -0.64
C GLY A 14 -7.38 40.72 -1.40
N MET A 15 -6.34 39.92 -1.20
CA MET A 15 -6.36 38.51 -1.56
C MET A 15 -7.39 37.81 -0.67
N ALA A 16 -8.61 37.68 -1.20
CA ALA A 16 -9.54 36.68 -0.73
C ALA A 16 -8.89 35.32 -0.97
N MET A 17 -8.33 34.75 0.09
CA MET A 17 -7.92 33.35 0.12
C MET A 17 -9.20 32.53 -0.14
N PRO A 18 -9.35 31.79 -1.25
CA PRO A 18 -10.37 30.77 -1.29
C PRO A 18 -10.00 29.75 -0.21
N CYS A 19 -10.89 29.55 0.76
CA CYS A 19 -10.90 28.35 1.58
C CYS A 19 -11.17 27.19 0.62
N GLU A 20 -10.12 26.62 0.05
CA GLU A 20 -10.24 25.37 -0.68
C GLU A 20 -10.66 24.30 0.34
N SER A 21 -11.83 23.76 0.07
CA SER A 21 -12.63 22.89 0.92
C SER A 21 -11.84 21.77 1.58
N VAL A 22 -11.85 21.73 2.92
CA VAL A 22 -11.50 20.58 3.79
C VAL A 22 -12.47 19.37 3.63
N ALA A 23 -13.08 19.19 2.46
CA ALA A 23 -14.05 18.14 2.18
C ALA A 23 -13.48 16.92 1.45
N GLN A 24 -12.17 16.86 1.20
CA GLN A 24 -11.53 15.68 0.60
C GLN A 24 -11.23 14.55 1.62
N LEU A 25 -11.56 14.74 2.90
CA LEU A 25 -11.09 13.85 3.97
C LEU A 25 -11.87 12.52 4.12
N LEU A 26 -13.01 12.32 3.43
CA LEU A 26 -13.93 11.19 3.69
C LEU A 26 -14.36 10.43 2.42
N SER A 27 -13.61 10.52 1.34
CA SER A 27 -13.88 9.74 0.13
C SER A 27 -12.61 9.10 -0.39
N THR A 28 -12.03 8.21 0.42
CA THR A 28 -11.19 7.15 -0.13
C THR A 28 -12.09 6.26 -0.98
N SER A 29 -12.23 6.62 -2.25
CA SER A 29 -13.06 5.89 -3.19
C SER A 29 -12.23 4.72 -3.69
N PHE A 30 -12.77 3.53 -3.51
CA PHE A 30 -12.16 2.30 -3.99
C PHE A 30 -12.70 2.00 -5.40
N SER A 31 -11.81 1.78 -6.35
CA SER A 31 -12.14 1.53 -7.77
C SER A 31 -12.08 0.04 -8.11
N MET A 32 -12.90 -0.38 -9.08
CA MET A 32 -12.82 -1.73 -9.64
C MET A 32 -11.43 -2.05 -10.21
N VAL A 33 -10.74 -1.07 -10.77
CA VAL A 33 -9.36 -1.25 -11.26
C VAL A 33 -8.41 -1.60 -10.11
N GLN A 34 -8.64 -1.05 -8.91
CA GLN A 34 -7.86 -1.39 -7.72
C GLN A 34 -8.22 -2.80 -7.20
N VAL A 35 -9.48 -3.22 -7.30
CA VAL A 35 -9.89 -4.59 -6.98
C VAL A 35 -9.13 -5.58 -7.85
N GLU A 36 -9.15 -5.41 -9.16
CA GLU A 36 -8.53 -6.33 -10.12
C GLU A 36 -7.02 -6.40 -9.90
N ALA A 37 -6.35 -5.25 -9.79
CA ALA A 37 -4.92 -5.20 -9.49
C ALA A 37 -4.59 -5.84 -8.13
N GLY A 38 -5.44 -5.61 -7.12
CA GLY A 38 -5.30 -6.21 -5.79
C GLY A 38 -5.50 -7.73 -5.80
N GLN A 39 -6.46 -8.22 -6.58
CA GLN A 39 -6.72 -9.65 -6.75
C GLN A 39 -5.51 -10.37 -7.37
N ASP A 40 -4.91 -9.80 -8.41
CA ASP A 40 -3.72 -10.37 -9.04
C ASP A 40 -2.53 -10.45 -8.07
N ILE A 41 -2.38 -9.46 -7.20
CA ILE A 41 -1.34 -9.47 -6.16
C ILE A 41 -1.67 -10.53 -5.10
N TYR A 42 -2.92 -10.58 -4.65
CA TYR A 42 -3.39 -11.51 -3.64
C TYR A 42 -3.12 -12.97 -4.04
N GLN A 43 -3.47 -13.35 -5.26
CA GLN A 43 -3.27 -14.71 -5.76
C GLN A 43 -1.79 -15.11 -5.80
N ARG A 44 -0.89 -14.18 -6.08
CA ARG A 44 0.55 -14.46 -6.19
C ARG A 44 1.29 -14.48 -4.85
N ARG A 45 0.78 -13.76 -3.85
CA ARG A 45 1.55 -13.46 -2.62
C ARG A 45 0.86 -13.89 -1.33
N CYS A 46 -0.46 -13.97 -1.32
CA CYS A 46 -1.27 -14.11 -0.11
C CYS A 46 -2.02 -15.45 -0.08
N ALA A 47 -2.52 -15.91 -1.22
CA ALA A 47 -3.37 -17.10 -1.33
C ALA A 47 -2.70 -18.40 -0.84
N ALA A 48 -1.36 -18.48 -0.90
CA ALA A 48 -0.62 -19.64 -0.39
C ALA A 48 -0.89 -19.94 1.09
N CYS A 49 -1.17 -18.91 1.90
CA CYS A 49 -1.49 -19.06 3.33
C CYS A 49 -2.96 -18.74 3.61
N HIS A 50 -3.50 -17.69 2.99
CA HIS A 50 -4.85 -17.20 3.26
C HIS A 50 -5.96 -17.82 2.39
N LEU A 51 -5.57 -18.71 1.47
CA LEU A 51 -6.42 -19.43 0.51
C LEU A 51 -7.09 -18.51 -0.53
N ASP A 52 -7.42 -19.06 -1.70
CA ASP A 52 -8.03 -18.31 -2.83
C ASP A 52 -9.37 -17.67 -2.47
N ASN A 53 -10.08 -18.25 -1.50
CA ASN A 53 -11.40 -17.82 -1.03
C ASN A 53 -11.35 -16.95 0.23
N LEU A 54 -10.16 -16.50 0.65
CA LEU A 54 -9.94 -15.64 1.82
C LEU A 54 -10.28 -16.30 3.17
N THR A 55 -10.53 -17.62 3.22
CA THR A 55 -10.96 -18.27 4.48
C THR A 55 -9.82 -18.53 5.45
N GLY A 56 -8.56 -18.34 5.03
CA GLY A 56 -7.42 -18.63 5.88
C GLY A 56 -7.15 -20.13 6.05
N SER A 57 -5.98 -20.47 6.58
CA SER A 57 -5.60 -21.84 6.93
C SER A 57 -4.58 -21.86 8.07
N PHE A 58 -4.66 -22.86 8.96
CA PHE A 58 -3.73 -23.06 10.08
C PHE A 58 -3.48 -21.77 10.90
N GLU A 59 -2.32 -21.13 10.74
CA GLU A 59 -1.92 -19.90 11.42
C GLU A 59 -2.28 -18.61 10.67
N ALA A 60 -2.74 -18.70 9.42
CA ALA A 60 -3.21 -17.58 8.62
C ALA A 60 -4.72 -17.37 8.83
N PRO A 61 -5.15 -16.27 9.45
CA PRO A 61 -6.57 -16.00 9.70
C PRO A 61 -7.36 -15.72 8.41
N GLU A 62 -8.68 -15.81 8.51
CA GLU A 62 -9.59 -15.37 7.44
C GLU A 62 -9.43 -13.87 7.16
N LEU A 63 -9.42 -13.49 5.88
CA LEU A 63 -9.36 -12.11 5.40
C LEU A 63 -10.71 -11.60 4.90
N ALA A 64 -11.75 -12.39 5.11
CA ALA A 64 -13.14 -12.05 4.86
C ALA A 64 -14.02 -12.58 5.99
N GLY A 65 -15.27 -12.13 6.03
CA GLY A 65 -16.26 -12.61 7.00
C GLY A 65 -16.26 -11.85 8.32
N ALA A 66 -17.01 -12.40 9.28
CA ALA A 66 -17.41 -11.66 10.48
C ALA A 66 -16.24 -11.32 11.41
N ASN A 67 -15.25 -12.20 11.59
CA ASN A 67 -14.12 -11.91 12.48
C ASN A 67 -13.20 -10.84 11.89
N PHE A 68 -12.95 -10.91 10.58
CA PHE A 68 -12.20 -9.88 9.87
C PHE A 68 -12.88 -8.52 10.01
N CYS A 69 -14.17 -8.42 9.66
CA CYS A 69 -14.94 -7.18 9.77
C CYS A 69 -14.99 -6.65 11.21
N ARG A 70 -15.18 -7.51 12.21
CA ARG A 70 -15.19 -7.11 13.62
C ARG A 70 -13.87 -6.51 14.07
N THR A 71 -12.74 -7.01 13.54
CA THR A 71 -11.41 -6.49 13.86
C THR A 71 -11.11 -5.19 13.13
N TRP A 72 -11.49 -5.07 11.85
CA TRP A 72 -10.98 -4.04 10.96
C TRP A 72 -11.97 -2.93 10.59
N ASN A 73 -13.29 -3.10 10.77
CA ASN A 73 -14.28 -2.08 10.37
C ASN A 73 -14.13 -0.73 11.10
N GLN A 74 -13.51 -0.71 12.28
CA GLN A 74 -13.33 0.50 13.10
C GLN A 74 -11.87 0.91 13.23
N ARG A 75 -10.97 0.26 12.48
CA ARG A 75 -9.54 0.56 12.49
C ARG A 75 -9.17 1.29 11.21
N PRO A 76 -8.17 2.18 11.25
CA PRO A 76 -7.67 2.82 10.05
C PRO A 76 -6.99 1.78 9.14
N VAL A 77 -7.11 1.98 7.83
CA VAL A 77 -6.51 1.11 6.82
C VAL A 77 -4.97 1.06 6.96
N GLU A 78 -4.36 2.13 7.46
CA GLU A 78 -2.91 2.18 7.70
C GLU A 78 -2.46 1.08 8.68
N GLU A 79 -3.26 0.74 9.69
CA GLU A 79 -2.91 -0.29 10.65
C GLU A 79 -2.92 -1.68 10.02
N LEU A 80 -3.82 -1.90 9.04
CA LEU A 80 -3.85 -3.14 8.27
C LEU A 80 -2.63 -3.24 7.36
N LEU A 81 -2.28 -2.16 6.65
CA LEU A 81 -1.10 -2.11 5.80
C LEU A 81 0.18 -2.34 6.60
N ASN A 82 0.33 -1.65 7.73
CA ASN A 82 1.45 -1.86 8.65
C ASN A 82 1.53 -3.31 9.11
N LEU A 83 0.40 -3.95 9.46
CA LEU A 83 0.42 -5.36 9.84
C LEU A 83 0.90 -6.24 8.69
N ILE A 84 0.40 -6.04 7.47
CA ILE A 84 0.80 -6.82 6.29
C ILE A 84 2.32 -6.69 6.08
N GLU A 85 2.85 -5.47 6.00
CA GLU A 85 4.28 -5.21 5.80
C GLU A 85 5.16 -5.76 6.93
N THR A 86 4.66 -5.69 8.17
CA THR A 86 5.42 -6.05 9.37
C THR A 86 5.12 -7.45 9.89
N THR A 87 4.33 -8.28 9.22
CA THR A 87 4.11 -9.69 9.65
C THR A 87 4.01 -10.69 8.51
N MET A 88 3.78 -10.24 7.28
CA MET A 88 3.58 -11.11 6.13
C MET A 88 4.62 -10.85 5.03
N PRO A 89 5.13 -11.89 4.36
CA PRO A 89 4.97 -13.31 4.69
C PRO A 89 5.79 -13.72 5.94
N PRO A 90 5.27 -14.64 6.78
CA PRO A 90 6.03 -15.17 7.91
C PRO A 90 7.21 -15.98 7.38
N GLY A 91 8.41 -15.43 7.49
CA GLY A 91 9.64 -16.02 6.97
C GLY A 91 10.46 -15.10 6.08
N GLU A 92 9.89 -14.08 5.42
CA GLU A 92 10.73 -13.13 4.67
C GLU A 92 11.56 -12.22 5.60
N ARG A 93 11.12 -12.05 6.86
CA ARG A 93 11.96 -11.57 7.96
C ARG A 93 12.62 -12.75 8.69
N GLY A 94 13.49 -13.46 7.99
CA GLY A 94 14.24 -14.60 8.55
C GLY A 94 14.90 -15.49 7.49
N VAL A 95 14.39 -15.46 6.26
CA VAL A 95 15.01 -16.08 5.10
C VAL A 95 15.02 -15.09 3.95
N ALA A 96 16.22 -14.58 3.65
CA ALA A 96 16.65 -14.52 2.27
C ALA A 96 16.63 -15.97 1.74
N GLY A 97 15.43 -16.47 1.42
CA GLY A 97 15.17 -17.83 1.02
C GLY A 97 15.49 -17.97 -0.46
N CYS A 98 16.75 -18.33 -0.74
CA CYS A 98 17.24 -18.88 -2.00
C CYS A 98 16.63 -18.31 -3.29
N SER A 99 17.28 -17.30 -3.87
CA SER A 99 17.41 -17.20 -5.32
C SER A 99 18.13 -18.45 -5.82
N GLY A 100 17.35 -19.50 -6.05
CA GLY A 100 17.79 -20.72 -6.71
C GLY A 100 18.14 -20.43 -8.16
N LEU A 101 19.44 -20.32 -8.43
CA LEU A 101 20.10 -20.94 -9.58
C LEU A 101 21.28 -21.71 -8.93
N CYS A 102 21.40 -23.03 -8.90
CA CYS A 102 20.98 -24.08 -9.81
C CYS A 102 20.79 -25.39 -9.02
N GLU A 103 19.60 -25.99 -9.12
CA GLU A 103 19.33 -27.39 -8.82
C GLU A 103 19.48 -28.19 -10.13
N SER A 104 20.40 -29.15 -10.11
CA SER A 104 20.39 -30.40 -10.88
C SER A 104 20.18 -30.38 -12.41
N ARG A 105 21.25 -30.08 -13.16
CA ARG A 105 21.53 -30.83 -14.40
C ARG A 105 22.89 -31.50 -14.28
N ARG A 106 22.85 -32.84 -14.30
CA ARG A 106 23.95 -33.77 -14.07
C ARG A 106 25.20 -33.44 -14.89
N LEU A 107 26.35 -33.78 -14.30
CA LEU A 107 27.70 -33.90 -14.89
C LEU A 107 28.46 -32.57 -15.06
N HIS A 108 29.20 -32.18 -14.00
CA HIS A 108 30.62 -31.80 -14.04
C HIS A 108 30.96 -30.75 -12.96
N SER A 109 31.71 -31.22 -11.96
CA SER A 109 32.65 -30.49 -11.10
C SER A 109 32.20 -29.90 -9.75
N PRO A 110 33.08 -30.00 -8.72
CA PRO A 110 32.72 -29.82 -7.33
C PRO A 110 32.94 -28.39 -6.82
N CYS A 111 32.13 -28.07 -5.83
CA CYS A 111 32.27 -27.01 -4.85
C CYS A 111 33.74 -26.84 -4.36
N GLN A 112 34.38 -25.72 -4.70
CA GLN A 112 35.57 -25.23 -3.98
C GLN A 112 35.18 -24.02 -3.13
N ARG A 113 35.11 -24.28 -1.82
CA ARG A 113 35.15 -23.28 -0.75
C ARG A 113 36.48 -22.53 -0.79
N ARG A 114 36.43 -21.22 -0.56
CA ARG A 114 37.53 -20.46 0.03
C ARG A 114 37.02 -19.84 1.32
#